data_AF-A0AAJ2SEJ3-F1
#
_entry.id   AF-A0AAJ2SEJ3-F1
#
_cell.length_a   1.000
_cell.length_b   1.000
_cell.length_c   1.000
_cell.angle_alpha   90.00
_cell.angle_beta   90.00
_cell.angle_gamma   90.00
#
_symmetry.space_group_name_H-M   'P 1'
#
loop_
_entity.id
_entity.type
_entity.pdbx_description
1 polymer ?
#
loop_
_entity_poly.entity_id
_entity_poly.type
_entity_poly.pdbx_seq_one_letter_code
_entity_poly.pdbx_strand_id
1 'polypeptide(L)'
;MKKEDLLSDEFLKQFKTGEDLNGFLAQLQKRGIEAILSGELDSHLGYEKHEKTPSSNSRNGFSNKKIKTSFGESNIQVPRDREASFNPMIIPKRQNMVDGLENVIVSLYAKGMTVSDIEEQIREVYKFDISTSTISRITESVSNDVIA
;
A
#
# COMPACT_ATOMS: atom_id res chain seq x y z
N MET A 1 19.20 -3.65 -11.96
CA MET A 1 19.68 -4.06 -10.62
C MET A 1 19.09 -5.43 -10.33
N LYS A 2 19.88 -6.44 -9.93
CA LYS A 2 19.28 -7.72 -9.53
C LYS A 2 18.58 -7.53 -8.18
N LYS A 3 17.48 -8.24 -7.92
CA LYS A 3 16.78 -8.17 -6.62
C LYS A 3 17.71 -8.51 -5.44
N GLU A 4 18.73 -9.32 -5.70
CA GLU A 4 19.78 -9.72 -4.75
C GLU A 4 20.69 -8.56 -4.31
N ASP A 5 20.80 -7.47 -5.09
CA ASP A 5 21.71 -6.35 -4.80
C ASP A 5 21.07 -5.26 -3.90
N LEU A 6 19.75 -5.31 -3.70
CA LEU A 6 18.98 -4.31 -2.93
C LEU A 6 19.23 -4.38 -1.42
N LEU A 7 19.69 -5.53 -0.92
CA LEU A 7 20.01 -5.78 0.49
C LEU A 7 21.44 -6.33 0.61
N SER A 8 22.41 -5.60 0.03
CA SER A 8 23.81 -6.00 0.08
C SER A 8 24.32 -6.16 1.52
N ASP A 9 25.34 -6.99 1.70
CA ASP A 9 26.01 -7.12 3.01
C ASP A 9 26.51 -5.77 3.54
N GLU A 10 26.85 -4.83 2.66
CA GLU A 10 27.29 -3.49 3.02
C GLU A 10 26.13 -2.62 3.53
N PHE A 11 24.94 -2.75 2.94
CA PHE A 11 23.72 -2.12 3.44
C PHE A 11 23.32 -2.69 4.80
N LEU A 12 23.33 -4.02 4.96
CA LEU A 12 22.94 -4.67 6.22
C LEU A 12 23.89 -4.34 7.38
N LYS A 13 25.17 -4.08 7.11
CA LYS A 13 26.16 -3.64 8.11
C LYS A 13 25.86 -2.26 8.72
N GLN A 14 24.96 -1.48 8.12
CA GLN A 14 24.55 -0.17 8.66
C GLN A 14 23.65 -0.32 9.90
N PHE A 15 22.92 -1.44 10.02
CA PHE A 15 22.09 -1.74 11.18
C PHE A 15 22.94 -2.30 12.32
N LYS A 16 23.14 -1.51 13.38
CA LYS A 16 23.99 -1.88 14.51
C LYS A 16 23.22 -2.58 15.62
N THR A 17 21.91 -2.36 15.69
CA THR A 17 21.02 -2.92 16.71
C THR A 17 19.75 -3.50 16.10
N GLY A 18 19.06 -4.35 16.86
CA GLY A 18 17.74 -4.85 16.47
C GLY A 18 16.68 -3.73 16.39
N GLU A 19 16.84 -2.66 17.16
CA GLU A 19 15.98 -1.48 17.08
C GLU A 19 16.17 -0.72 15.76
N ASP A 20 17.41 -0.58 15.28
CA ASP A 20 17.69 0.06 13.99
C ASP A 20 17.04 -0.71 12.84
N LEU A 21 17.13 -2.04 12.86
CA LEU A 21 16.50 -2.91 11.87
C LEU A 21 14.97 -2.81 11.93
N ASN A 22 14.39 -2.89 13.13
CA ASN A 22 12.94 -2.77 13.31
C ASN A 22 12.42 -1.39 12.90
N GLY A 23 13.18 -0.33 13.16
CA GLY A 23 12.86 1.02 12.71
C GLY A 23 12.84 1.15 11.19
N PHE A 24 13.82 0.56 10.51
CA PHE A 24 13.83 0.49 9.05
C PHE A 24 12.64 -0.29 8.50
N LEU A 25 12.34 -1.47 9.05
CA LEU A 25 11.18 -2.27 8.64
C LEU A 25 9.86 -1.52 8.86
N ALA A 26 9.73 -0.77 9.96
CA ALA A 26 8.56 0.06 10.23
C ALA A 26 8.41 1.21 9.20
N GLN A 27 9.51 1.84 8.80
CA GLN A 27 9.51 2.86 7.74
C GLN A 27 9.15 2.27 6.38
N LEU A 28 9.70 1.09 6.05
CA LEU A 28 9.40 0.38 4.81
C LEU A 28 7.92 -0.02 4.76
N GLN A 29 7.37 -0.57 5.84
CA GLN A 29 5.95 -0.90 5.93
C GLN A 29 5.07 0.34 5.77
N LYS A 30 5.43 1.45 6.43
CA LYS A 30 4.73 2.74 6.27
C LYS A 30 4.71 3.17 4.79
N ARG A 31 5.86 3.16 4.12
CA ARG A 31 5.99 3.57 2.71
C ARG A 31 5.13 2.68 1.81
N GLY A 32 5.17 1.36 2.03
CA GLY A 32 4.31 0.39 1.36
C GLY A 32 2.82 0.69 1.54
N ILE A 33 2.36 0.92 2.78
CA ILE A 33 0.96 1.27 3.05
C ILE A 33 0.55 2.55 2.30
N GLU A 34 1.38 3.59 2.31
CA GLU A 34 1.11 4.86 1.61
C GLU A 34 1.04 4.67 0.08
N ALA A 35 1.90 3.82 -0.49
CA ALA A 35 1.87 3.45 -1.89
C ALA A 35 0.56 2.72 -2.23
N ILE A 36 0.19 1.72 -1.42
CA ILE A 36 -1.05 0.97 -1.65
C ILE A 36 -2.28 1.89 -1.59
N LEU A 37 -2.36 2.77 -0.58
CA LEU A 37 -3.44 3.75 -0.49
C LEU A 37 -3.48 4.71 -1.69
N SER A 38 -2.33 5.01 -2.28
CA SER A 38 -2.24 5.82 -3.49
C SER A 38 -2.80 5.09 -4.71
N GLY A 39 -2.49 3.80 -4.86
CA GLY A 39 -3.05 2.92 -5.88
C GLY A 39 -4.54 2.66 -5.69
N GLU A 40 -5.03 2.54 -4.46
CA GLU A 40 -6.47 2.52 -4.16
C GLU A 40 -7.15 3.81 -4.64
N LEU A 41 -6.53 4.98 -4.42
CA LEU A 41 -7.09 6.24 -4.88
C LEU A 41 -7.05 6.37 -6.42
N ASP A 42 -6.00 5.88 -7.09
CA ASP A 42 -5.97 5.78 -8.56
C ASP A 42 -7.14 4.93 -9.07
N SER A 43 -7.43 3.84 -8.37
CA SER A 43 -8.55 2.98 -8.73
C SER A 43 -9.91 3.64 -8.49
N HIS A 44 -10.09 4.31 -7.36
CA HIS A 44 -11.31 5.05 -7.01
C HIS A 44 -11.60 6.18 -7.99
N LEU A 45 -10.58 6.95 -8.38
CA LEU A 45 -10.72 8.06 -9.32
C LEU A 45 -10.76 7.60 -10.79
N GLY A 46 -10.19 6.44 -11.09
CA GLY A 46 -10.13 5.85 -12.42
C GLY A 46 -9.01 6.39 -13.31
N TYR A 47 -8.06 7.15 -12.75
CA TYR A 47 -6.95 7.77 -13.49
C TYR A 47 -5.74 8.03 -12.58
N GLU A 48 -4.55 8.16 -13.17
CA GLU A 48 -3.29 8.33 -12.44
C GLU A 48 -3.00 9.77 -11.99
N LYS A 49 -2.06 9.93 -11.05
CA LYS A 49 -1.60 11.26 -10.63
C LYS A 49 -1.06 12.05 -11.84
N HIS A 50 -1.62 13.25 -12.05
CA HIS A 50 -1.31 14.17 -13.16
C HIS A 50 -1.85 13.78 -14.55
N GLU A 51 -2.62 12.69 -14.65
CA GLU A 51 -3.31 12.36 -15.89
C GLU A 51 -4.46 13.36 -16.17
N LYS A 52 -4.65 13.72 -17.45
CA LYS A 52 -5.76 14.59 -17.86
C LYS A 52 -7.04 13.76 -17.86
N THR A 53 -8.04 14.20 -17.11
CA THR A 53 -9.32 13.49 -16.96
C THR A 53 -10.50 14.45 -17.14
N PRO A 54 -11.63 13.99 -17.72
CA PRO A 54 -12.89 14.73 -17.70
C PRO A 54 -13.66 14.58 -16.37
N SER A 55 -13.14 13.81 -15.40
CA SER A 55 -13.79 13.57 -14.11
C SER A 55 -14.00 14.87 -13.30
N SER A 56 -15.13 14.97 -12.61
CA SER A 56 -15.41 16.07 -11.67
C SER A 56 -14.59 15.96 -10.40
N ASN A 57 -14.26 14.73 -10.00
CA ASN A 57 -13.50 14.46 -8.78
C ASN A 57 -12.00 14.49 -9.06
N SER A 58 -11.24 14.92 -8.06
CA SER A 58 -9.79 15.08 -8.18
C SER A 58 -9.04 14.81 -6.88
N ARG A 59 -7.75 14.50 -6.99
CA ARG A 59 -6.85 14.39 -5.82
C ARG A 59 -6.77 15.72 -5.07
N ASN A 60 -6.85 15.68 -3.75
CA ASN A 60 -6.87 16.86 -2.86
C ASN A 60 -5.90 16.71 -1.67
N GLY A 61 -4.64 16.40 -1.99
CA GLY A 61 -3.57 16.26 -1.03
C GLY A 61 -3.70 15.03 -0.14
N PHE A 62 -3.15 15.14 1.08
CA PHE A 62 -3.05 14.05 2.05
C PHE A 62 -3.55 14.49 3.43
N SER A 63 -4.04 13.54 4.22
CA SER A 63 -4.31 13.71 5.65
C SER A 63 -3.38 12.84 6.48
N ASN A 64 -2.89 13.37 7.59
CA ASN A 64 -2.11 12.59 8.54
C ASN A 64 -3.03 11.68 9.37
N LYS A 65 -2.66 10.41 9.46
CA LYS A 65 -3.37 9.41 10.26
C LYS A 65 -2.37 8.60 11.07
N LYS A 66 -2.66 8.43 12.37
CA LYS A 66 -1.87 7.59 13.25
C LYS A 66 -2.42 6.18 13.22
N ILE A 67 -1.59 5.21 12.88
CA ILE A 67 -1.95 3.80 12.74
C ILE A 67 -1.15 2.94 13.72
N LYS A 68 -1.74 1.81 14.09
CA LYS A 68 -1.09 0.76 14.89
C LYS A 68 -0.73 -0.40 13.97
N THR A 69 0.55 -0.74 13.95
CA THR A 69 1.14 -1.84 13.18
C THR A 69 1.83 -2.83 14.12
N SER A 70 2.30 -3.96 13.58
CA SER A 70 3.10 -4.94 14.33
C SER A 70 4.41 -4.36 14.88
N PHE A 71 4.96 -3.33 14.23
CA PHE A 71 6.18 -2.64 14.67
C PHE A 71 5.89 -1.44 15.58
N GLY A 72 4.63 -1.22 15.97
CA GLY A 72 4.21 -0.13 16.85
C GLY A 72 3.38 0.95 16.15
N GLU A 73 3.38 2.15 16.73
CA GLU A 73 2.59 3.27 16.23
C GLU A 73 3.35 4.02 15.13
N SER A 74 2.70 4.27 13.99
CA SER A 74 3.28 5.00 12.87
C SER A 74 2.32 6.08 12.37
N ASN A 75 2.86 7.19 11.87
CA ASN A 75 2.08 8.25 11.24
C ASN A 75 2.20 8.12 9.72
N ILE A 76 1.08 7.96 9.04
CA ILE A 76 1.01 7.83 7.58
C ILE A 76 0.28 9.02 6.94
N GLN A 77 0.58 9.26 5.67
CA GLN A 77 -0.11 10.21 4.80
C GLN A 77 -1.16 9.47 3.96
N VAL A 78 -2.43 9.66 4.31
CA VAL A 78 -3.55 9.05 3.58
C VAL A 78 -3.98 10.00 2.47
N PRO A 79 -3.97 9.57 1.19
CA PRO A 79 -4.37 10.41 0.08
C PRO A 79 -5.88 10.66 0.11
N ARG A 80 -6.30 11.79 -0.46
CA ARG A 80 -7.69 12.23 -0.43
C ARG A 80 -8.18 12.66 -1.80
N ASP A 81 -9.47 12.50 -2.02
CA ASP A 81 -10.20 13.09 -3.14
C ASP A 81 -10.89 14.40 -2.72
N ARG A 82 -11.32 15.18 -3.72
CA ARG A 82 -11.90 16.51 -3.54
C ARG A 82 -13.36 16.44 -3.10
N GLU A 83 -14.09 15.43 -3.55
CA GLU A 83 -15.49 15.18 -3.18
C GLU A 83 -15.63 14.42 -1.85
N ALA A 84 -14.51 14.00 -1.23
CA ALA A 84 -14.46 13.23 0.02
C ALA A 84 -15.20 11.88 -0.02
N SER A 85 -15.40 11.33 -1.22
CA SER A 85 -16.09 10.05 -1.45
C SER A 85 -15.15 8.84 -1.31
N PHE A 86 -13.83 9.04 -1.38
CA PHE A 86 -12.86 7.96 -1.24
C PHE A 86 -12.94 7.31 0.15
N ASN A 87 -13.10 6.00 0.22
CA ASN A 87 -13.05 5.22 1.46
C ASN A 87 -12.04 4.07 1.30
N PRO A 88 -10.82 4.20 1.87
CA PRO A 88 -9.78 3.18 1.68
C PRO A 88 -10.20 1.82 2.26
N MET A 89 -9.79 0.75 1.60
CA MET A 89 -10.11 -0.62 2.04
C MET A 89 -9.16 -1.09 3.14
N ILE A 90 -7.86 -0.87 2.97
CA ILE A 90 -6.84 -1.34 3.93
C ILE A 90 -6.93 -0.59 5.26
N ILE A 91 -7.27 0.69 5.22
CA ILE A 91 -7.42 1.51 6.43
C ILE A 91 -8.70 2.35 6.35
N PRO A 92 -9.86 1.76 6.66
CA PRO A 92 -11.14 2.43 6.57
C PRO A 92 -11.20 3.74 7.36
N LYS A 93 -12.10 4.63 6.94
CA LYS A 93 -12.33 5.89 7.66
C LYS A 93 -12.60 5.60 9.14
N ARG A 94 -11.98 6.39 10.02
CA ARG A 94 -12.09 6.31 11.49
C ARG A 94 -11.50 5.06 12.15
N GLN A 95 -10.89 4.15 11.39
CA GLN A 95 -10.16 3.00 11.94
C GLN A 95 -8.66 3.28 11.95
N ASN A 96 -7.95 2.89 13.01
CA ASN A 96 -6.51 3.15 13.16
C ASN A 96 -5.67 1.86 13.23
N MET A 97 -6.30 0.71 13.06
CA MET A 97 -5.61 -0.59 12.99
C MET A 97 -5.48 -0.97 11.51
N VAL A 98 -4.35 -1.55 11.16
CA VAL A 98 -4.14 -2.15 9.84
C VAL A 98 -4.37 -3.64 10.00
N ASP A 99 -5.38 -4.18 9.32
CA ASP A 99 -5.85 -5.56 9.52
C ASP A 99 -4.94 -6.61 8.84
N GLY A 100 -3.85 -6.18 8.20
CA GLY A 100 -2.87 -7.06 7.56
C GLY A 100 -3.28 -7.55 6.17
N LEU A 101 -4.42 -7.07 5.65
CA LEU A 101 -4.92 -7.38 4.31
C LEU A 101 -3.91 -7.04 3.21
N GLU A 102 -3.16 -5.95 3.39
CA GLU A 102 -2.10 -5.52 2.50
C GLU A 102 -0.98 -6.56 2.38
N ASN A 103 -0.61 -7.20 3.49
CA ASN A 103 0.42 -8.23 3.50
C ASN A 103 -0.06 -9.48 2.78
N VAL A 104 -1.35 -9.79 2.88
CA VAL A 104 -1.97 -10.92 2.18
C VAL A 104 -1.95 -10.66 0.67
N ILE A 105 -2.41 -9.51 0.19
CA ILE A 105 -2.42 -9.18 -1.25
C ILE A 105 -1.01 -9.25 -1.84
N VAL A 106 -0.02 -8.62 -1.18
CA VAL A 106 1.37 -8.64 -1.64
C VAL A 106 1.96 -10.05 -1.58
N SER A 107 1.64 -10.84 -0.54
CA SER A 107 2.13 -12.22 -0.40
C SER A 107 1.58 -13.13 -1.50
N LEU A 108 0.28 -13.06 -1.80
CA LEU A 108 -0.34 -13.88 -2.84
C LEU A 108 0.21 -13.52 -4.23
N TYR A 109 0.41 -12.23 -4.50
CA TYR A 109 1.06 -11.78 -5.73
C TYR A 109 2.51 -12.28 -5.83
N ALA A 110 3.29 -12.18 -4.74
CA ALA A 110 4.67 -12.67 -4.71
C ALA A 110 4.78 -14.20 -4.90
N LYS A 111 3.74 -14.95 -4.52
CA LYS A 111 3.63 -16.40 -4.76
C LYS A 111 3.24 -16.74 -6.21
N GLY A 112 3.05 -15.74 -7.07
CA GLY A 112 2.71 -15.93 -8.48
C GLY A 112 1.23 -16.24 -8.73
N MET A 113 0.34 -15.97 -7.76
CA MET A 113 -1.10 -16.08 -8.00
C MET A 113 -1.57 -15.02 -8.99
N THR A 114 -2.55 -15.36 -9.82
CA THR A 114 -3.10 -14.38 -10.76
C THR A 114 -3.94 -13.34 -10.00
N VAL A 115 -4.06 -12.13 -10.55
CA VAL A 115 -4.88 -11.07 -9.93
C VAL A 115 -6.35 -11.47 -9.77
N SER A 116 -6.86 -12.36 -10.65
CA SER A 116 -8.20 -12.94 -10.54
C SER A 116 -8.31 -13.90 -9.35
N ASP A 117 -7.33 -14.78 -9.14
CA ASP A 117 -7.32 -15.70 -8.00
C ASP A 117 -7.19 -14.93 -6.68
N ILE A 118 -6.40 -13.85 -6.67
CA ILE A 118 -6.25 -12.98 -5.49
C ILE A 118 -7.58 -12.29 -5.17
N GLU A 119 -8.28 -11.76 -6.18
CA GLU A 119 -9.62 -11.18 -6.00
C GLU A 119 -10.59 -12.19 -5.37
N GLU A 120 -10.64 -13.41 -5.91
CA GLU A 120 -11.52 -14.47 -5.41
C GLU A 120 -11.20 -14.82 -3.95
N GLN A 121 -9.93 -15.03 -3.61
CA GLN A 121 -9.50 -15.32 -2.24
C GLN A 121 -9.87 -14.20 -1.26
N ILE A 122 -9.69 -12.95 -1.65
CA ILE A 122 -10.02 -11.79 -0.80
C ILE A 122 -11.54 -11.69 -0.58
N ARG A 123 -12.33 -11.92 -1.63
CA ARG A 123 -13.81 -11.96 -1.53
C ARG A 123 -14.28 -13.10 -0.64
N GLU A 124 -13.69 -14.29 -0.78
CA GLU A 124 -14.12 -15.48 -0.03
C GLU A 124 -13.76 -15.42 1.45
N VAL A 125 -12.51 -15.09 1.76
CA VAL A 125 -11.96 -15.16 3.13
C VAL A 125 -12.26 -13.88 3.91
N TYR A 126 -12.06 -12.72 3.28
CA TYR A 126 -12.15 -11.42 3.96
C TYR A 126 -13.45 -10.67 3.68
N LYS A 127 -14.33 -11.19 2.81
CA LYS A 127 -15.63 -10.59 2.45
C LYS A 127 -15.52 -9.16 1.93
N PHE A 128 -14.40 -8.84 1.28
CA PHE A 128 -14.18 -7.57 0.60
C PHE A 128 -14.29 -7.74 -0.91
N ASP A 129 -15.06 -6.86 -1.56
CA ASP A 129 -15.09 -6.77 -3.02
C ASP A 129 -13.98 -5.83 -3.50
N ILE A 130 -12.97 -6.42 -4.12
CA ILE A 130 -11.86 -5.71 -4.76
C ILE A 130 -11.80 -6.12 -6.23
N SER A 131 -11.57 -5.18 -7.14
CA SER A 131 -11.39 -5.53 -8.55
C SER A 131 -9.96 -5.97 -8.84
N THR A 132 -9.78 -6.89 -9.79
CA THR A 132 -8.47 -7.20 -10.40
C THR A 132 -7.65 -5.95 -10.75
N SER A 133 -8.29 -4.92 -11.31
CA SER A 133 -7.63 -3.65 -11.64
C SER A 133 -7.10 -2.91 -10.42
N THR A 134 -7.80 -2.99 -9.28
CA THR A 134 -7.34 -2.41 -8.01
C THR A 134 -6.14 -3.19 -7.49
N ILE A 135 -6.19 -4.52 -7.53
CA ILE A 135 -5.05 -5.38 -7.14
C ILE A 135 -3.82 -5.07 -7.99
N SER A 136 -3.97 -4.97 -9.32
CA SER A 136 -2.88 -4.59 -10.22
C SER A 136 -2.28 -3.24 -9.85
N ARG A 137 -3.09 -2.19 -9.70
CA ARG A 137 -2.62 -0.85 -9.32
C ARG A 137 -1.91 -0.83 -7.96
N ILE A 138 -2.44 -1.57 -6.99
CA ILE A 138 -1.84 -1.73 -5.66
C ILE A 138 -0.45 -2.37 -5.78
N THR A 139 -0.36 -3.52 -6.45
CA THR A 139 0.90 -4.27 -6.60
C THR A 139 1.93 -3.52 -7.44
N GLU A 140 1.49 -2.80 -8.47
CA GLU A 140 2.32 -1.93 -9.30
C GLU A 140 2.85 -0.73 -8.52
N SER A 141 1.99 -0.07 -7.74
CA SER A 141 2.41 1.04 -6.88
C SER A 141 3.48 0.61 -5.88
N VAL A 142 3.29 -0.54 -5.22
CA VAL A 142 4.30 -1.12 -4.31
C VAL A 142 5.58 -1.51 -5.06
N SER A 143 5.46 -2.13 -6.24
CA SER A 143 6.62 -2.53 -7.03
C SER A 143 7.45 -1.33 -7.48
N ASN A 144 6.79 -0.26 -7.95
CA ASN A 144 7.44 0.97 -8.36
C ASN A 144 8.12 1.67 -7.17
N ASP A 145 7.47 1.66 -6.00
CA ASP A 145 8.03 2.27 -4.79
C ASP A 145 9.26 1.52 -4.24
N VAL A 146 9.28 0.19 -4.33
CA VAL A 146 10.42 -0.63 -3.88
C VAL A 146 11.59 -0.57 -4.87
N ILE A 147 11.33 -0.34 -6.16
CA ILE A 147 12.36 -0.25 -7.21
C ILE A 147 12.94 1.18 -7.34
N ALA A 148 12.18 2.21 -6.92
CA ALA A 148 12.56 3.63 -7.00
C ALA A 148 13.28 4.14 -5.74
#